data_AF-A0A0P7X309-F1
#
_entry.id   AF-A0A0P7X309-F1
#
_cell.length_a   1.000
_cell.length_b   1.000
_cell.length_c   1.000
_cell.angle_alpha   90.00
_cell.angle_beta   90.00
_cell.angle_gamma   90.00
#
_symmetry.space_group_name_H-M   'P 1'
#
loop_
_entity.id
_entity.type
_entity.pdbx_description
1 polymer ?
#
loop_
_entity_poly.entity_id
_entity_poly.type
_entity_poly.pdbx_seq_one_letter_code
_entity_poly.pdbx_strand_id
1 'polypeptide(L)'
;MAEIPVEKKSSGKGWLWLLLVLLVVLAIAWWLLAEANEPENNDPVAVEETEPTTTGAMTLSAVLTDPSAYYGREGFDDTVTVAGPLTDRGFWIESGGNRMFAIVIDEPREQPIDINVGATLDISDGTIRNPDDIENLPGDALDEDTIAAMKGEEVVLVVDEDDIAISETA
;
A
#
# COMPACT_ATOMS: atom_id res chain seq x y z
N MET A 1 -26.09 -84.55 -36.09
CA MET A 1 -24.78 -83.91 -36.23
C MET A 1 -25.05 -82.51 -36.75
N ALA A 2 -24.84 -81.48 -35.93
CA ALA A 2 -25.11 -80.10 -36.28
C ALA A 2 -23.77 -79.34 -36.24
N GLU A 3 -23.30 -78.93 -37.41
CA GLU A 3 -22.11 -78.10 -37.57
C GLU A 3 -22.57 -76.63 -37.49
N ILE A 4 -22.15 -75.93 -36.43
CA ILE A 4 -22.45 -74.51 -36.21
C ILE A 4 -21.32 -73.70 -36.84
N PRO A 5 -21.56 -72.89 -37.88
CA PRO A 5 -20.52 -72.03 -38.43
C PRO A 5 -20.23 -70.90 -37.44
N VAL A 6 -19.03 -70.91 -36.85
CA VAL A 6 -18.52 -69.81 -36.04
C VAL A 6 -17.85 -68.78 -36.96
N GLU A 7 -18.58 -67.74 -37.34
CA GLU A 7 -18.01 -66.57 -38.00
C GLU A 7 -17.04 -65.86 -37.05
N LYS A 8 -15.75 -65.80 -37.41
CA LYS A 8 -14.79 -64.96 -36.71
C LYS A 8 -15.04 -63.50 -37.09
N LYS A 9 -15.76 -62.78 -36.22
CA LYS A 9 -15.91 -61.32 -36.31
C LYS A 9 -14.52 -60.69 -36.23
N SER A 10 -13.97 -60.33 -37.38
CA SER A 10 -12.79 -59.48 -37.51
C SER A 10 -13.10 -58.15 -36.83
N SER A 11 -12.78 -58.06 -35.54
CA SER A 11 -12.88 -56.81 -34.80
C SER A 11 -11.75 -55.92 -35.30
N GLY A 12 -12.07 -55.12 -36.32
CA GLY A 12 -11.17 -54.09 -36.84
C GLY A 12 -10.66 -53.21 -35.70
N LYS A 13 -9.45 -52.70 -35.85
CA LYS A 13 -8.72 -51.87 -34.86
C LYS A 13 -9.46 -50.60 -34.41
N GLY A 14 -10.69 -50.35 -34.85
CA GLY A 14 -11.55 -49.25 -34.39
C GLY A 14 -11.85 -49.29 -32.90
N TRP A 15 -11.86 -50.47 -32.26
CA TRP A 15 -11.98 -50.57 -30.80
C TRP A 15 -10.77 -49.97 -30.08
N LEU A 16 -9.58 -50.07 -30.69
CA LEU A 16 -8.35 -49.47 -30.18
C LEU A 16 -8.38 -47.95 -30.29
N TRP A 17 -8.97 -47.43 -31.37
CA TRP A 17 -9.18 -45.99 -31.54
C TRP A 17 -10.19 -45.43 -30.53
N LEU A 18 -11.27 -46.15 -30.23
CA LEU A 18 -12.20 -45.76 -29.17
C LEU A 18 -11.52 -45.73 -27.79
N LEU A 19 -10.67 -46.71 -27.50
CA LEU A 19 -9.90 -46.75 -26.26
C LEU A 19 -8.89 -45.59 -26.19
N LEU A 20 -8.21 -45.29 -27.30
CA LEU A 20 -7.28 -44.16 -27.37
C LEU A 20 -7.99 -42.82 -27.16
N VAL A 21 -9.13 -42.61 -27.81
CA VAL A 21 -9.95 -41.40 -27.61
C VAL A 21 -10.41 -41.29 -26.16
N LEU A 22 -10.86 -42.40 -25.56
CA LEU A 22 -11.24 -42.44 -24.14
C LEU A 22 -10.08 -42.03 -23.22
N LEU A 23 -8.87 -42.51 -23.50
CA LEU A 23 -7.67 -42.18 -22.72
C LEU A 23 -7.33 -40.69 -22.86
N VAL A 24 -7.39 -40.14 -24.08
CA VAL A 24 -7.16 -38.70 -24.32
C VAL A 24 -8.19 -37.85 -23.58
N VAL A 25 -9.47 -38.23 -23.61
CA VAL A 25 -10.53 -37.52 -22.87
C VAL A 25 -10.28 -37.55 -21.36
N LEU A 26 -9.86 -38.71 -20.82
CA LEU A 26 -9.51 -38.83 -19.40
C LEU A 26 -8.29 -37.96 -19.03
N ALA A 27 -7.28 -37.89 -19.90
CA ALA A 27 -6.11 -37.05 -19.68
C ALA A 27 -6.46 -35.55 -19.69
N ILE A 28 -7.34 -35.12 -20.61
CA ILE A 28 -7.83 -33.74 -20.67
C ILE A 28 -8.70 -33.43 -19.44
N ALA A 29 -9.61 -34.32 -19.06
CA ALA A 29 -10.45 -34.14 -17.88
C ALA A 29 -9.61 -34.10 -16.58
N TRP A 30 -8.56 -34.91 -16.49
CA TRP A 30 -7.61 -34.86 -15.38
C TRP A 30 -6.84 -33.53 -15.35
N TRP A 31 -6.41 -33.03 -16.51
CA TRP A 31 -5.69 -31.76 -16.61
C TRP A 31 -6.57 -30.57 -16.20
N LEU A 32 -7.82 -30.52 -16.67
CA LEU A 32 -8.79 -29.48 -16.30
C LEU A 32 -9.24 -29.56 -14.82
N LEU A 33 -9.20 -30.75 -14.22
CA LEU A 33 -9.50 -30.88 -12.80
C LEU A 33 -8.29 -30.52 -11.93
N ALA A 34 -7.06 -30.72 -12.41
CA ALA A 34 -5.84 -30.34 -11.70
C ALA A 34 -5.68 -28.81 -11.59
N GLU A 35 -6.04 -28.03 -12.61
CA GLU A 35 -6.07 -26.56 -12.51
C GLU A 35 -7.13 -26.05 -11.51
N ALA A 36 -8.27 -26.74 -11.42
CA ALA A 36 -9.35 -26.34 -10.51
C ALA A 36 -9.09 -26.74 -9.04
N ASN A 37 -8.15 -27.64 -8.83
CA ASN A 37 -7.82 -28.22 -7.52
C ASN A 37 -6.40 -27.88 -7.11
N GLU A 38 -5.79 -26.83 -7.67
CA GLU A 38 -4.65 -26.20 -7.03
C GLU A 38 -5.10 -25.87 -5.61
N PRO A 39 -4.56 -26.54 -4.56
CA PRO A 39 -4.70 -25.97 -3.24
C PRO A 39 -4.06 -24.60 -3.40
N GLU A 40 -4.84 -23.54 -3.17
CA GLU A 40 -4.31 -22.25 -2.83
C GLU A 40 -3.31 -22.55 -1.70
N ASN A 41 -2.03 -22.62 -2.06
CA ASN A 41 -0.94 -22.60 -1.11
C ASN A 41 -0.98 -21.20 -0.52
N ASN A 42 -1.98 -20.95 0.31
CA ASN A 42 -1.85 -20.21 1.54
C ASN A 42 -1.02 -21.09 2.49
N ASP A 43 0.18 -21.50 2.05
CA ASP A 43 1.28 -21.34 2.95
C ASP A 43 1.22 -19.86 3.32
N PRO A 44 1.00 -19.47 4.59
CA PRO A 44 1.50 -18.19 4.97
C PRO A 44 2.97 -18.31 4.60
N VAL A 45 3.36 -17.65 3.52
CA VAL A 45 4.68 -17.05 3.49
C VAL A 45 4.62 -16.25 4.78
N ALA A 46 5.14 -16.83 5.86
CA ALA A 46 5.87 -16.08 6.83
C ALA A 46 6.97 -15.46 5.98
N VAL A 47 6.59 -14.40 5.27
CA VAL A 47 7.31 -13.16 5.33
C VAL A 47 7.48 -13.09 6.84
N GLU A 48 8.67 -13.45 7.30
CA GLU A 48 9.23 -12.63 8.34
C GLU A 48 9.13 -11.23 7.76
N GLU A 49 7.95 -10.64 7.92
CA GLU A 49 7.82 -9.27 8.32
C GLU A 49 8.64 -9.31 9.60
N THR A 50 9.96 -9.17 9.42
CA THR A 50 10.63 -8.08 10.08
C THR A 50 9.71 -6.89 9.88
N GLU A 51 8.66 -6.83 10.71
CA GLU A 51 8.30 -5.62 11.41
C GLU A 51 9.66 -5.06 11.73
N PRO A 52 10.12 -4.00 11.05
CA PRO A 52 11.18 -3.26 11.63
C PRO A 52 10.56 -2.83 12.95
N THR A 53 10.95 -3.51 14.03
CA THR A 53 10.89 -2.99 15.38
C THR A 53 11.82 -1.80 15.37
N THR A 54 11.44 -0.76 14.64
CA THR A 54 11.88 0.60 14.87
C THR A 54 11.02 1.05 16.04
N THR A 55 11.26 0.45 17.21
CA THR A 55 11.15 1.19 18.48
C THR A 55 12.31 2.19 18.56
N GLY A 56 12.50 2.93 17.47
CA GLY A 56 13.34 4.09 17.34
C GLY A 56 12.38 5.17 16.84
N ALA A 57 12.38 6.31 17.52
CA ALA A 57 11.47 7.41 17.19
C ALA A 57 11.46 7.67 15.67
N MET A 58 10.28 7.80 15.09
CA MET A 58 10.11 8.18 13.69
C MET A 58 10.52 9.64 13.54
N THR A 59 11.81 9.88 13.33
CA THR A 59 12.35 11.24 13.19
C THR A 59 12.37 11.68 11.72
N LEU A 60 12.31 12.99 11.47
CA LEU A 60 12.44 13.57 10.13
C LEU A 60 13.68 13.04 9.39
N SER A 61 14.82 12.95 10.08
CA SER A 61 16.08 12.48 9.50
C SER A 61 15.98 11.03 9.00
N ALA A 62 15.33 10.16 9.77
CA ALA A 62 15.20 8.75 9.45
C ALA A 62 14.26 8.55 8.25
N VAL A 63 13.14 9.28 8.22
CA VAL A 63 12.19 9.26 7.11
C VAL A 63 12.86 9.74 5.83
N LEU A 64 13.59 10.86 5.85
CA LEU A 64 14.25 11.40 4.66
C LEU A 64 15.42 10.55 4.15
N THR A 65 16.01 9.69 5.00
CA THR A 65 17.10 8.80 4.59
C THR A 65 16.60 7.61 3.77
N ASP A 66 15.43 7.07 4.10
CA ASP A 66 14.79 5.98 3.37
C ASP A 66 13.25 6.11 3.44
N PRO A 67 12.66 7.01 2.64
CA PRO A 67 11.24 7.33 2.76
C PRO A 67 10.33 6.14 2.46
N SER A 68 10.76 5.28 1.53
CA SER A 68 10.03 4.09 1.10
C SER A 68 9.77 3.10 2.22
N ALA A 69 10.64 3.05 3.24
CA ALA A 69 10.45 2.20 4.40
C ALA A 69 9.33 2.71 5.33
N TYR A 70 8.96 3.99 5.26
CA TYR A 70 8.02 4.63 6.19
C TYR A 70 6.65 4.94 5.59
N TYR A 71 6.44 4.78 4.27
CA TYR A 71 5.13 5.02 3.67
C TYR A 71 4.02 4.21 4.35
N GLY A 72 2.93 4.90 4.69
CA GLY A 72 1.77 4.36 5.39
C GLY A 72 1.96 4.15 6.88
N ARG A 73 3.12 4.48 7.46
CA ARG A 73 3.32 4.42 8.91
C ARG A 73 2.78 5.66 9.58
N GLU A 74 2.04 5.43 10.65
CA GLU A 74 1.56 6.41 11.62
C GLU A 74 2.53 6.50 12.82
N GLY A 75 2.33 7.46 13.70
CA GLY A 75 3.13 7.65 14.92
C GLY A 75 4.33 8.58 14.76
N PHE A 76 4.29 9.51 13.81
CA PHE A 76 5.24 10.62 13.80
C PHE A 76 4.97 11.55 14.99
N ASP A 77 5.93 11.63 15.91
CA ASP A 77 5.86 12.46 17.12
C ASP A 77 7.18 13.25 17.22
N ASP A 78 7.13 14.56 16.92
CA ASP A 78 8.28 15.46 17.01
C ASP A 78 7.84 16.92 17.19
N THR A 79 8.74 17.72 17.77
CA THR A 79 8.60 19.19 17.84
C THR A 79 9.30 19.81 16.62
N VAL A 80 8.54 20.52 15.79
CA VAL A 80 9.01 21.05 14.50
C VAL A 80 8.82 22.56 14.41
N THR A 81 9.61 23.22 13.57
CA THR A 81 9.44 24.65 13.25
C THR A 81 8.79 24.80 11.88
N VAL A 82 7.81 25.70 11.77
CA VAL A 82 7.13 25.99 10.51
C VAL A 82 7.99 26.90 9.65
N ALA A 83 8.33 26.42 8.46
CA ALA A 83 9.01 27.17 7.41
C ALA A 83 8.04 27.57 6.30
N GLY A 84 8.36 28.66 5.61
CA GLY A 84 7.60 29.14 4.46
C GLY A 84 8.06 28.53 3.12
N PRO A 85 7.22 28.58 2.08
CA PRO A 85 5.89 29.20 2.05
C PRO A 85 4.80 28.34 2.71
N LEU A 86 3.77 29.00 3.27
CA LEU A 86 2.51 28.36 3.67
C LEU A 86 1.58 28.27 2.46
N THR A 87 0.83 27.19 2.36
CA THR A 87 -0.28 27.02 1.41
C THR A 87 -1.59 26.88 2.20
N ASP A 88 -2.71 26.61 1.52
CA ASP A 88 -4.02 26.50 2.19
C ASP A 88 -4.06 25.36 3.20
N ARG A 89 -3.57 24.17 2.81
CA ARG A 89 -3.58 22.94 3.63
C ARG A 89 -2.19 22.41 3.92
N GLY A 90 -1.13 23.15 3.61
CA GLY A 90 0.22 22.63 3.69
C GLY A 90 1.25 23.66 4.10
N PHE A 91 2.34 23.18 4.68
CA PHE A 91 3.46 24.02 5.06
C PHE A 91 4.73 23.18 5.17
N TRP A 92 5.87 23.86 5.20
CA TRP A 92 7.13 23.19 5.41
C TRP A 92 7.42 23.08 6.90
N ILE A 93 7.92 21.92 7.32
CA ILE A 93 8.38 21.70 8.68
C ILE A 93 9.88 21.44 8.69
N GLU A 94 10.56 21.99 9.69
CA GLU A 94 11.98 21.85 9.90
C GLU A 94 12.28 21.30 11.30
N SER A 95 13.11 20.25 11.36
CA SER A 95 13.62 19.66 12.61
C SER A 95 15.01 19.07 12.39
N GLY A 96 15.93 19.34 13.32
CA GLY A 96 17.29 18.81 13.27
C GLY A 96 18.11 19.19 12.03
N GLY A 97 17.76 20.28 11.34
CA GLY A 97 18.39 20.70 10.08
C GLY A 97 17.84 20.03 8.82
N ASN A 98 16.81 19.19 8.97
CA ASN A 98 16.08 18.60 7.85
C ASN A 98 14.77 19.34 7.63
N ARG A 99 14.23 19.22 6.41
CA ARG A 99 13.00 19.86 5.99
C ARG A 99 12.11 18.85 5.27
N MET A 100 10.82 18.87 5.57
CA MET A 100 9.80 18.03 4.91
C MET A 100 8.52 18.86 4.70
N PHE A 101 7.74 18.53 3.67
CA PHE A 101 6.44 19.16 3.45
C PHE A 101 5.36 18.40 4.25
N ALA A 102 4.53 19.14 4.98
CA ALA A 102 3.43 18.63 5.78
C ALA A 102 2.10 19.08 5.19
N ILE A 103 1.11 18.19 5.21
CA ILE A 103 -0.27 18.41 4.77
C ILE A 103 -1.18 18.20 5.98
N VAL A 104 -2.07 19.15 6.23
CA VAL A 104 -3.04 19.11 7.32
C VAL A 104 -4.37 18.54 6.84
N ILE A 105 -4.88 17.54 7.55
CA ILE A 105 -6.25 17.06 7.43
C ILE A 105 -7.15 17.96 8.28
N ASP A 106 -8.09 18.64 7.63
CA ASP A 106 -8.99 19.62 8.25
C ASP A 106 -10.37 19.02 8.59
N GLU A 107 -10.55 17.70 8.51
CA GLU A 107 -11.82 17.03 8.77
C GLU A 107 -11.74 15.98 9.89
N PRO A 108 -12.61 16.07 10.92
CA PRO A 108 -13.73 17.02 11.06
C PRO A 108 -13.29 18.43 11.51
N ARG A 109 -13.80 19.48 10.86
CA ARG A 109 -13.51 20.90 11.19
C ARG A 109 -14.04 21.30 12.57
N GLU A 110 -13.32 21.00 13.65
CA GLU A 110 -13.73 21.40 15.00
C GLU A 110 -13.22 22.80 15.35
N GLN A 111 -11.99 23.19 14.97
CA GLN A 111 -11.47 24.55 15.16
C GLN A 111 -10.17 24.80 14.36
N PRO A 112 -10.18 25.73 13.37
CA PRO A 112 -8.99 26.02 12.57
C PRO A 112 -7.82 26.49 13.44
N ILE A 113 -6.67 25.84 13.32
CA ILE A 113 -5.44 26.26 14.00
C ILE A 113 -4.74 27.34 13.15
N ASP A 114 -4.46 28.50 13.75
CA ASP A 114 -3.76 29.60 13.06
C ASP A 114 -2.24 29.38 13.07
N ILE A 115 -1.76 28.59 12.11
CA ILE A 115 -0.34 28.26 11.95
C ILE A 115 0.37 29.38 11.17
N ASN A 116 1.41 29.94 11.79
CA ASN A 116 2.20 31.02 11.21
C ASN A 116 3.65 30.58 10.93
N VAL A 117 4.29 31.16 9.91
CA VAL A 117 5.72 30.91 9.64
C VAL A 117 6.56 31.30 10.86
N GLY A 118 7.46 30.42 11.26
CA GLY A 118 8.31 30.57 12.43
C GLY A 118 7.67 30.11 13.74
N ALA A 119 6.42 29.63 13.72
CA ALA A 119 5.82 28.95 14.86
C ALA A 119 6.52 27.61 15.14
N THR A 120 6.55 27.23 16.40
CA THR A 120 6.94 25.88 16.82
C THR A 120 5.66 25.09 17.05
N LEU A 121 5.61 23.89 16.47
CA LEU A 121 4.48 22.97 16.57
C LEU A 121 4.96 21.69 17.24
N ASP A 122 4.16 21.17 18.17
CA ASP A 122 4.25 19.81 18.65
C ASP A 122 3.26 18.96 17.82
N ILE A 123 3.79 17.96 17.12
CA ILE A 123 2.99 17.00 16.36
C ILE A 123 2.92 15.72 17.19
N SER A 124 1.73 15.28 17.59
CA SER A 124 1.54 14.07 18.40
C SER A 124 1.34 12.80 17.60
N ASP A 125 0.81 12.93 16.38
CA ASP A 125 0.68 11.84 15.43
C ASP A 125 0.74 12.38 14.00
N GLY A 126 1.20 11.53 13.08
CA GLY A 126 1.30 11.89 11.69
C GLY A 126 1.66 10.67 10.86
N THR A 127 1.12 10.64 9.64
CA THR A 127 1.32 9.56 8.68
C THR A 127 2.29 9.97 7.59
N ILE A 128 3.30 9.15 7.34
CA ILE A 128 4.22 9.35 6.22
C ILE A 128 3.57 8.83 4.94
N ARG A 129 3.52 9.66 3.89
CA ARG A 129 2.89 9.32 2.60
C ARG A 129 3.78 9.67 1.42
N ASN A 130 3.56 8.97 0.32
CA ASN A 130 4.08 9.32 -0.98
C ASN A 130 3.24 10.48 -1.57
N PRO A 131 3.85 11.57 -2.04
CA PRO A 131 3.14 12.69 -2.68
C PRO A 131 2.35 12.32 -3.94
N ASP A 132 2.63 11.17 -4.56
CA ASP A 132 1.85 10.67 -5.70
C ASP A 132 0.54 9.99 -5.26
N ASP A 133 0.40 9.61 -3.97
CA ASP A 133 -0.71 8.81 -3.44
C ASP A 133 -1.69 9.61 -2.54
N ILE A 134 -1.61 10.94 -2.55
CA ILE A 134 -2.39 11.84 -1.66
C ILE A 134 -3.67 12.40 -2.30
N GLU A 135 -4.08 11.91 -3.47
CA GLU A 135 -5.32 12.36 -4.13
C GLU A 135 -6.59 11.99 -3.34
N ASN A 136 -6.50 11.04 -2.40
CA ASN A 136 -7.63 10.56 -1.59
C ASN A 136 -7.53 10.96 -0.11
N LEU A 137 -6.88 12.09 0.19
CA LEU A 137 -6.86 12.60 1.56
C LEU A 137 -8.26 13.06 2.01
N PRO A 138 -8.64 12.82 3.28
CA PRO A 138 -9.83 13.44 3.87
C PRO A 138 -9.72 14.98 3.81
N GLY A 139 -10.87 15.67 3.80
CA GLY A 139 -10.93 17.12 3.69
C GLY A 139 -11.18 17.67 2.29
N ASP A 140 -11.00 18.99 2.17
CA ASP A 140 -11.16 19.71 0.90
C ASP A 140 -10.04 19.35 -0.10
N ALA A 141 -10.29 19.38 -1.41
CA ALA A 141 -9.24 19.07 -2.37
C ALA A 141 -8.01 20.01 -2.21
N LEU A 142 -6.80 19.46 -2.33
CA LEU A 142 -5.57 20.27 -2.30
C LEU A 142 -5.58 21.28 -3.46
N ASP A 143 -5.21 22.52 -3.16
CA ASP A 143 -5.11 23.57 -4.17
C ASP A 143 -3.87 23.41 -5.06
N GLU A 144 -3.86 24.13 -6.20
CA GLU A 144 -2.74 24.07 -7.14
C GLU A 144 -1.40 24.50 -6.51
N ASP A 145 -1.43 25.40 -5.54
CA ASP A 145 -0.24 25.89 -4.84
C ASP A 145 0.33 24.81 -3.89
N THR A 146 -0.51 24.08 -3.14
CA THR A 146 -0.08 22.94 -2.33
C THR A 146 0.48 21.82 -3.21
N ILE A 147 -0.20 21.50 -4.32
CA ILE A 147 0.26 20.49 -5.27
C ILE A 147 1.59 20.89 -5.90
N ALA A 148 1.79 22.17 -6.22
CA ALA A 148 3.04 22.66 -6.76
C ALA A 148 4.17 22.66 -5.70
N ALA A 149 3.85 22.94 -4.43
CA ALA A 149 4.82 22.98 -3.35
C ALA A 149 5.39 21.60 -3.00
N MET A 150 4.58 20.54 -3.06
CA MET A 150 5.01 19.16 -2.81
C MET A 150 5.64 18.48 -4.04
N LYS A 151 5.57 19.11 -5.22
CA LYS A 151 5.98 18.49 -6.47
C LYS A 151 7.49 18.25 -6.50
N GLY A 152 7.88 16.99 -6.61
CA GLY A 152 9.28 16.56 -6.65
C GLY A 152 9.84 16.18 -5.28
N GLU A 153 9.04 16.28 -4.22
CA GLU A 153 9.36 15.66 -2.95
C GLU A 153 9.22 14.14 -3.06
N GLU A 154 10.09 13.41 -2.36
CA GLU A 154 9.99 11.95 -2.28
C GLU A 154 8.96 11.54 -1.22
N VAL A 155 8.68 12.42 -0.25
CA VAL A 155 7.86 12.09 0.92
C VAL A 155 7.18 13.33 1.50
N VAL A 156 5.97 13.13 2.01
CA VAL A 156 5.20 14.13 2.76
C VAL A 156 4.74 13.56 4.09
N LEU A 157 4.60 14.44 5.07
CA LEU A 157 3.88 14.15 6.30
C LEU A 157 2.42 14.55 6.11
N VAL A 158 1.51 13.68 6.49
CA VAL A 158 0.08 13.98 6.56
C VAL A 158 -0.30 13.92 8.03
N VAL A 159 -0.86 15.00 8.55
CA VAL A 159 -1.14 15.17 9.98
C VAL A 159 -2.56 15.69 10.13
N ASP A 160 -3.28 15.20 11.13
CA ASP A 160 -4.60 15.74 11.48
C ASP A 160 -4.43 17.08 12.21
N GLU A 161 -5.33 18.02 11.98
CA GLU A 161 -5.35 19.29 12.73
C GLU A 161 -5.43 19.03 14.25
N ASP A 162 -6.16 17.98 14.68
CA ASP A 162 -6.28 17.61 16.09
C ASP A 162 -4.95 17.14 16.73
N ASP A 163 -4.00 16.70 15.91
CA ASP A 163 -2.68 16.21 16.33
C ASP A 163 -1.59 17.29 16.28
N ILE A 164 -1.97 18.55 16.01
CA ILE A 164 -1.06 19.70 16.00
C ILE A 164 -1.35 20.60 17.19
N ALA A 165 -0.34 20.89 17.99
CA ALA A 165 -0.39 21.91 19.02
C ALA A 165 0.67 22.99 18.77
N ILE A 166 0.30 24.26 18.87
CA ILE A 166 1.28 25.36 18.86
C ILE A 166 1.99 25.36 20.21
N SER A 167 3.29 25.10 20.23
CA SER A 167 4.09 25.17 21.44
C SER A 167 4.19 26.63 21.89
N GLU A 168 3.57 26.98 23.01
CA GLU A 168 3.84 28.26 23.66
C GLU A 168 5.30 28.26 24.11
N THR A 169 6.15 29.02 23.42
CA THR A 169 7.51 29.28 23.92
C THR A 169 7.37 30.03 25.24
N ALA A 170 7.61 29.33 26.36
CA ALA A 170 7.63 29.90 27.70
C ALA A 170 8.75 30.93 27.89
#